data_AF-K1SIN3-F1
#
_entry.id   AF-K1SIN3-F1
#
_cell.length_a   1.000
_cell.length_b   1.000
_cell.length_c   1.000
_cell.angle_alpha   90.00
_cell.angle_beta   90.00
_cell.angle_gamma   90.00
#
_symmetry.space_group_name_H-M   'P 1'
#
loop_
_entity.id
_entity.type
_entity.pdbx_description
1 polymer ?
#
loop_
_entity_poly.entity_id
_entity_poly.type
_entity_poly.pdbx_seq_one_letter_code
_entity_poly.pdbx_strand_id
1 'polypeptide(L)'
;SRFGSDNRWGYFPSAALAWRASEEPFIKDLNIFSNLKPRVSFGITGNQDGIGTYPAYALLGSNGYVAGGDKVTGYYPSQVANTNLKWETTSQFDAGIDFGFFNNRLTVVIDGYYKKTRDLLLKVKVPGSSGFSSGLKNIGEVENKGFELAINATPIEGDFIGIRV
;
A
#
# COMPACT_ATOMS: atom_id res chain seq x y z
N SER A 1 -14.41 -13.33 6.30
CA SER A 1 -15.41 -13.05 7.36
C SER A 1 -15.60 -11.57 7.66
N ARG A 2 -14.69 -10.68 7.22
CA ARG A 2 -14.76 -9.24 7.54
C ARG A 2 -15.77 -8.46 6.69
N PHE A 3 -15.90 -8.82 5.42
CA PHE A 3 -16.85 -8.22 4.47
C PHE A 3 -18.15 -9.03 4.35
N GLY A 4 -19.19 -8.38 3.81
CA GLY A 4 -20.46 -9.05 3.47
C GLY A 4 -20.28 -10.11 2.39
N SER A 5 -21.29 -10.96 2.17
CA SER A 5 -21.27 -12.06 1.17
C SER A 5 -20.79 -11.63 -0.20
N ASP A 6 -21.18 -10.43 -0.62
CA ASP A 6 -21.02 -9.97 -1.99
C ASP A 6 -19.63 -9.36 -2.25
N ASN A 7 -18.89 -9.03 -1.18
CA ASN A 7 -17.59 -8.35 -1.25
C ASN A 7 -16.46 -9.16 -0.59
N ARG A 8 -16.65 -10.48 -0.39
CA ARG A 8 -15.65 -11.32 0.31
C ARG A 8 -14.32 -11.43 -0.43
N TRP A 9 -14.37 -11.39 -1.75
CA TRP A 9 -13.22 -11.55 -2.63
C TRP A 9 -12.88 -10.24 -3.31
N GLY A 10 -11.58 -9.98 -3.49
CA GLY A 10 -11.06 -8.85 -4.25
C GLY A 10 -10.16 -9.35 -5.37
N TYR A 11 -10.13 -8.61 -6.48
CA TYR A 11 -9.27 -8.88 -7.63
C TYR A 11 -8.25 -7.76 -7.79
N PHE A 12 -6.97 -8.12 -7.77
CA PHE A 12 -5.86 -7.19 -7.60
C PHE A 12 -4.74 -7.49 -8.61
N PRO A 13 -4.93 -7.17 -9.89
CA PRO A 13 -3.95 -7.47 -10.94
C PRO A 13 -2.73 -6.56 -10.87
N SER A 14 -1.62 -7.02 -11.44
CA SER A 14 -0.41 -6.23 -11.65
C SER A 14 0.30 -6.61 -12.94
N ALA A 15 1.07 -5.67 -13.47
CA ALA A 15 1.92 -5.84 -14.64
C ALA A 15 3.18 -4.97 -14.51
N ALA A 16 4.30 -5.45 -15.01
CA ALA A 16 5.56 -4.72 -15.02
C ALA A 16 6.35 -5.01 -16.30
N LEU A 17 7.06 -4.00 -16.79
CA LEU A 17 7.93 -4.10 -17.94
C LEU A 17 9.27 -3.43 -17.61
N ALA A 18 10.35 -4.09 -17.97
CA ALA A 18 11.69 -3.54 -17.89
C ALA A 18 12.44 -3.89 -19.18
N TRP A 19 13.16 -2.91 -19.71
CA TRP A 19 13.95 -3.09 -20.92
C TRP A 19 15.40 -2.78 -20.63
N ARG A 20 16.30 -3.71 -20.95
CA ARG A 20 17.73 -3.52 -20.78
C ARG A 20 18.31 -2.90 -22.06
N ALA A 21 18.04 -1.62 -22.25
CA ALA A 21 18.46 -0.87 -23.44
C ALA A 21 19.98 -0.87 -23.64
N SER A 22 20.78 -1.00 -22.57
CA SER A 22 22.25 -1.14 -22.68
C SER A 22 22.72 -2.40 -23.39
N GLU A 23 21.86 -3.39 -23.64
CA GLU A 23 22.23 -4.57 -24.44
C GLU A 23 22.04 -4.38 -25.94
N GLU A 24 21.32 -3.33 -26.35
CA GLU A 24 21.04 -3.05 -27.74
C GLU A 24 22.30 -2.54 -28.46
N PRO A 25 22.57 -2.99 -29.71
CA PRO A 25 23.77 -2.59 -30.44
C PRO A 25 23.98 -1.07 -30.50
N PHE A 26 22.93 -0.32 -30.82
CA PHE A 26 22.99 1.15 -30.96
C PHE A 26 23.29 1.89 -29.65
N ILE A 27 23.00 1.30 -28.48
CA ILE A 27 23.38 1.87 -27.18
C ILE A 27 24.80 1.42 -26.80
N LYS A 28 25.15 0.15 -27.06
CA LYS A 28 26.51 -0.37 -26.85
C LYS A 28 27.55 0.44 -27.61
N ASP A 29 27.25 0.83 -28.84
CA ASP A 29 28.12 1.64 -29.70
C ASP A 29 28.45 3.03 -29.10
N LEU A 30 27.61 3.55 -28.20
CA LEU A 30 27.89 4.79 -27.49
C LEU A 30 29.02 4.63 -26.46
N ASN A 31 29.24 3.41 -25.92
CA ASN A 31 30.23 3.10 -24.88
C ASN A 31 30.18 4.01 -23.62
N ILE A 32 29.03 4.64 -23.37
CA ILE A 32 28.79 5.54 -22.22
C ILE A 32 28.21 4.76 -21.03
N PHE A 33 27.24 3.89 -21.31
CA PHE A 33 26.43 3.22 -20.28
C PHE A 33 26.91 1.79 -20.05
N SER A 34 27.27 1.47 -18.81
CA SER A 34 27.43 0.10 -18.33
C SER A 34 26.08 -0.56 -18.05
N ASN A 35 25.07 0.23 -17.71
CA ASN A 35 23.68 -0.20 -17.60
C ASN A 35 22.75 0.95 -17.98
N LEU A 36 21.71 0.63 -18.75
CA LEU A 36 20.61 1.53 -19.05
C LEU A 36 19.34 0.69 -19.05
N LYS A 37 18.51 0.88 -18.03
CA LYS A 37 17.32 0.06 -17.83
C LYS A 37 16.11 0.91 -17.43
N PRO A 38 15.30 1.39 -18.39
CA PRO A 38 13.97 1.89 -18.09
C PRO A 38 13.05 0.78 -17.56
N ARG A 39 12.21 1.15 -16.59
CA ARG A 39 11.24 0.30 -15.90
C ARG A 39 9.90 1.02 -15.79
N VAL A 40 8.81 0.27 -15.92
CA VAL A 40 7.46 0.75 -15.61
C VAL A 40 6.65 -0.37 -14.98
N SER A 41 5.84 -0.06 -13.98
CA SER A 41 4.92 -1.01 -13.37
C SER A 41 3.59 -0.37 -13.01
N PHE A 42 2.55 -1.18 -13.05
CA PHE A 42 1.24 -0.84 -12.53
C PHE A 42 0.69 -2.02 -11.72
N GLY A 43 0.12 -1.73 -10.57
CA GLY A 43 -0.48 -2.76 -9.72
C GLY A 43 -1.63 -2.23 -8.90
N ILE A 44 -2.55 -3.12 -8.56
CA ILE A 44 -3.62 -2.87 -7.62
C ILE A 44 -3.39 -3.76 -6.41
N THR A 45 -3.55 -3.22 -5.20
CA THR A 45 -3.48 -3.98 -3.94
C THR A 45 -4.73 -3.71 -3.10
N GLY A 46 -5.12 -4.69 -2.29
CA GLY A 46 -6.26 -4.60 -1.39
C GLY A 46 -5.83 -4.63 0.07
N ASN A 47 -6.51 -3.83 0.90
CA ASN A 47 -6.33 -3.77 2.34
C ASN A 47 -7.66 -4.08 3.07
N GLN A 48 -7.56 -4.87 4.14
CA GLN A 48 -8.66 -5.24 5.03
C GLN A 48 -8.26 -5.18 6.52
N ASP A 49 -7.12 -4.58 6.83
CA ASP A 49 -6.59 -4.52 8.20
C ASP A 49 -7.22 -3.37 9.00
N GLY A 50 -7.10 -3.43 10.33
CA GLY A 50 -7.59 -2.37 11.22
C GLY A 50 -9.11 -2.35 11.48
N ILE A 51 -9.90 -3.21 10.83
CA ILE A 51 -11.38 -3.22 10.94
C ILE A 51 -11.96 -4.28 11.89
N GLY A 52 -11.11 -5.10 12.53
CA GLY A 52 -11.55 -6.14 13.46
C GLY A 52 -12.24 -7.34 12.80
N THR A 53 -13.12 -8.02 13.53
CA THR A 53 -13.84 -9.22 13.07
C THR A 53 -15.33 -8.94 12.96
N TYR A 54 -15.97 -9.46 11.90
CA TYR A 54 -17.39 -9.23 11.59
C TYR A 54 -17.84 -7.75 11.52
N PRO A 55 -17.01 -6.79 11.04
CA PRO A 55 -17.41 -5.37 10.99
C PRO A 55 -18.59 -5.09 10.06
N ALA A 56 -18.87 -5.99 9.11
CA ALA A 56 -20.02 -5.87 8.21
C ALA A 56 -21.38 -6.21 8.87
N TYR A 57 -21.40 -6.89 10.03
CA TYR A 57 -22.62 -7.44 10.62
C TYR A 57 -23.12 -6.61 11.82
N ALA A 58 -24.42 -6.68 12.11
CA ALA A 58 -24.95 -6.18 13.37
C ALA A 58 -24.52 -7.13 14.49
N LEU A 59 -23.89 -6.59 15.54
CA LEU A 59 -23.49 -7.36 16.71
C LEU A 59 -24.24 -6.86 17.94
N LEU A 60 -24.45 -7.77 18.87
CA LEU A 60 -24.95 -7.46 20.21
C LEU A 60 -23.77 -7.40 21.18
N GLY A 61 -23.79 -6.40 22.05
CA GLY A 61 -22.97 -6.36 23.26
C GLY A 61 -23.81 -6.81 24.45
N SER A 62 -23.14 -7.22 25.52
CA SER A 62 -23.77 -7.46 26.82
C SER A 62 -23.29 -6.43 27.84
N ASN A 63 -24.18 -6.03 28.75
CA ASN A 63 -23.81 -5.22 29.90
C ASN A 63 -24.65 -5.63 31.11
N GLY A 64 -24.07 -5.51 32.30
CA GLY A 64 -24.80 -5.72 33.55
C GLY A 64 -25.67 -4.51 33.88
N TYR A 65 -26.91 -4.75 34.31
CA TYR A 65 -27.77 -3.74 34.89
C TYR A 65 -28.53 -4.31 36.09
N VAL A 66 -29.06 -3.45 36.95
CA VAL A 66 -29.83 -3.89 38.12
C VAL A 66 -31.30 -3.92 37.74
N ALA A 67 -31.93 -5.08 37.93
CA ALA A 67 -33.36 -5.28 37.75
C ALA A 67 -33.91 -6.02 38.96
N GLY A 68 -34.93 -5.45 39.62
CA GLY A 68 -35.54 -6.09 40.80
C GLY A 68 -34.64 -6.23 42.03
N GLY A 69 -33.52 -5.49 42.09
CA GLY A 69 -32.53 -5.57 43.18
C GLY A 69 -31.32 -6.46 42.87
N ASP A 70 -31.39 -7.28 41.81
CA ASP A 70 -30.30 -8.17 41.40
C ASP A 70 -29.56 -7.65 40.18
N LYS A 71 -28.27 -7.95 40.09
CA LYS A 71 -27.47 -7.70 38.89
C LYS A 71 -27.78 -8.77 37.84
N VAL A 72 -28.34 -8.34 36.72
CA VAL A 72 -28.68 -9.18 35.57
C VAL A 72 -27.91 -8.73 34.32
N THR A 73 -27.72 -9.64 33.36
CA THR A 73 -27.06 -9.32 32.08
C THR A 73 -28.11 -8.94 31.05
N GLY A 74 -28.02 -7.73 30.51
CA GLY A 74 -28.79 -7.28 29.35
C GLY A 74 -27.96 -7.35 28.07
N TYR A 75 -28.63 -7.40 26.93
CA TYR A 75 -28.02 -7.30 25.61
C TYR A 75 -28.51 -6.05 24.90
N TYR A 76 -27.64 -5.42 24.11
CA TYR A 76 -27.96 -4.23 23.33
C TYR A 76 -27.21 -4.24 21.99
N PRO A 77 -27.73 -3.58 20.94
CA PRO A 77 -27.01 -3.41 19.69
C PRO A 77 -25.69 -2.65 19.91
N SER A 78 -24.55 -3.28 19.64
CA SER A 78 -23.22 -2.69 19.86
C SER A 78 -22.57 -2.17 18.58
N GLN A 79 -23.05 -2.60 17.41
CA GLN A 79 -22.44 -2.26 16.12
C GLN A 79 -23.48 -2.05 15.02
N VAL A 80 -23.27 -1.01 14.22
CA VAL A 80 -24.02 -0.75 12.97
C VAL A 80 -23.57 -1.74 11.91
N ALA A 81 -24.51 -2.45 11.29
CA ALA A 81 -24.22 -3.31 10.15
C ALA A 81 -23.88 -2.49 8.90
N ASN A 82 -22.95 -2.98 8.10
CA ASN A 82 -22.68 -2.49 6.76
C ASN A 82 -22.29 -3.67 5.87
N THR A 83 -23.27 -4.33 5.29
CA THR A 83 -23.07 -5.51 4.42
C THR A 83 -22.35 -5.14 3.11
N ASN A 84 -22.38 -3.86 2.73
CA ASN A 84 -21.72 -3.33 1.54
C ASN A 84 -20.24 -2.99 1.77
N LEU A 85 -19.70 -3.27 2.98
CA LEU A 85 -18.29 -3.10 3.27
C LEU A 85 -17.44 -3.95 2.31
N LYS A 86 -16.40 -3.35 1.74
CA LYS A 86 -15.50 -3.94 0.74
C LYS A 86 -14.05 -3.58 1.02
N TRP A 87 -13.13 -4.14 0.23
CA TRP A 87 -11.71 -3.87 0.31
C TRP A 87 -11.36 -2.39 0.08
N GLU A 88 -10.49 -1.85 0.91
CA GLU A 88 -9.77 -0.61 0.59
C GLU A 88 -8.77 -0.94 -0.52
N THR A 89 -8.73 -0.16 -1.60
CA THR A 89 -7.98 -0.52 -2.81
C THR A 89 -6.97 0.56 -3.15
N THR A 90 -5.71 0.18 -3.33
CA THR A 90 -4.63 1.07 -3.75
C THR A 90 -4.19 0.73 -5.17
N SER A 91 -4.30 1.68 -6.08
CA SER A 91 -3.68 1.60 -7.41
C SER A 91 -2.34 2.32 -7.37
N GLN A 92 -1.30 1.66 -7.86
CA GLN A 92 0.06 2.17 -7.87
C GLN A 92 0.63 2.10 -9.29
N PHE A 93 1.20 3.20 -9.74
CA PHE A 93 2.00 3.30 -10.96
C PHE A 93 3.40 3.75 -10.58
N ASP A 94 4.42 3.05 -11.09
CA ASP A 94 5.82 3.41 -10.91
C ASP A 94 6.50 3.46 -12.26
N ALA A 95 7.34 4.47 -12.48
CA ALA A 95 8.20 4.59 -13.63
C ALA A 95 9.61 4.94 -13.15
N GLY A 96 10.60 4.23 -13.66
CA GLY A 96 11.97 4.41 -13.23
C GLY A 96 12.97 4.18 -14.34
N ILE A 97 14.18 4.65 -14.13
CA ILE A 97 15.30 4.43 -15.02
C ILE A 97 16.57 4.21 -14.19
N ASP A 98 17.24 3.10 -14.49
CA ASP A 98 18.49 2.74 -13.84
C ASP A 98 19.64 3.03 -14.82
N PHE A 99 20.57 3.88 -14.40
CA PHE A 99 21.81 4.17 -15.11
C PHE A 99 23.00 3.55 -14.37
N GLY A 100 23.95 3.02 -15.13
CA GLY A 100 25.25 2.59 -14.66
C GLY A 100 26.34 3.11 -15.60
N PHE A 101 27.44 3.58 -15.04
CA PHE A 101 28.59 4.13 -15.75
C PHE A 101 29.89 3.53 -15.21
N PHE A 102 30.96 3.57 -16.01
CA PHE A 102 32.32 3.17 -15.60
C PHE A 102 32.38 1.76 -14.98
N ASN A 103 31.82 0.76 -15.67
CA ASN A 103 31.65 -0.60 -15.17
C ASN A 103 30.83 -0.66 -13.88
N ASN A 104 29.73 0.12 -13.83
CA ASN A 104 28.85 0.29 -12.68
C ASN A 104 29.50 0.90 -11.42
N ARG A 105 30.67 1.53 -11.55
CA ARG A 105 31.28 2.29 -10.45
C ARG A 105 30.54 3.58 -10.11
N LEU A 106 29.67 4.06 -11.00
CA LEU A 106 28.69 5.08 -10.69
C LEU A 106 27.32 4.55 -11.14
N THR A 107 26.38 4.46 -10.22
CA THR A 107 24.99 4.11 -10.52
C THR A 107 24.07 5.23 -10.08
N VAL A 108 23.07 5.50 -10.91
CA VAL A 108 22.04 6.50 -10.65
C VAL A 108 20.71 5.85 -10.92
N VAL A 109 19.85 5.83 -9.92
CA VAL A 109 18.49 5.31 -10.02
C VAL A 109 17.54 6.47 -9.80
N ILE A 110 16.63 6.63 -10.75
CA ILE A 110 15.60 7.64 -10.75
C ILE A 110 14.27 6.90 -10.80
N ASP A 111 13.43 7.08 -9.79
CA ASP A 111 12.09 6.50 -9.74
C ASP A 111 11.05 7.59 -9.44
N GLY A 112 9.91 7.52 -10.12
CA GLY A 112 8.72 8.31 -9.84
C GLY A 112 7.55 7.38 -9.59
N TYR A 113 6.74 7.69 -8.58
CA TYR A 113 5.57 6.89 -8.24
C TYR A 113 4.33 7.73 -8.05
N TYR A 114 3.18 7.12 -8.33
CA TYR A 114 1.85 7.64 -8.07
C TYR A 114 1.00 6.52 -7.46
N LYS A 115 0.47 6.77 -6.26
CA LYS A 115 -0.38 5.86 -5.50
C LYS A 115 -1.70 6.55 -5.19
N LYS A 116 -2.81 5.89 -5.49
CA LYS A 116 -4.15 6.35 -5.11
C LYS A 116 -4.90 5.23 -4.40
N THR A 117 -5.20 5.46 -3.13
CA THR A 117 -6.01 4.58 -2.30
C THR A 117 -7.44 5.09 -2.28
N ARG A 118 -8.40 4.23 -2.59
CA ARG A 118 -9.84 4.50 -2.61
C ARG A 118 -10.56 3.56 -1.66
N ASP A 119 -11.80 3.93 -1.36
CA ASP A 119 -12.69 3.16 -0.50
C ASP A 119 -12.12 2.94 0.90
N LEU A 120 -11.51 4.00 1.47
CA LEU A 120 -10.83 3.91 2.76
C LEU A 120 -11.76 3.36 3.83
N LEU A 121 -11.27 2.43 4.64
CA LEU A 121 -12.05 1.79 5.68
C LEU A 121 -12.04 2.64 6.97
N LEU A 122 -12.97 3.60 7.06
CA LEU A 122 -12.99 4.59 8.15
C LEU A 122 -14.18 4.41 9.09
N LYS A 123 -13.92 4.58 10.39
CA LYS A 123 -14.95 4.68 11.42
C LYS A 123 -15.43 6.13 11.49
N VAL A 124 -16.64 6.37 10.99
CA VAL A 124 -17.23 7.71 10.92
C VAL A 124 -18.31 7.91 11.98
N LYS A 125 -18.47 9.13 12.46
CA LYS A 125 -19.59 9.49 13.35
C LYS A 125 -20.91 9.37 12.57
N VAL A 126 -21.94 8.85 13.23
CA VAL A 126 -23.30 8.75 12.68
C VAL A 126 -24.26 9.62 13.51
N PRO A 127 -25.41 10.05 12.97
CA PRO A 127 -26.40 10.81 13.73
C PRO A 127 -26.87 10.04 14.98
N GLY A 128 -26.99 10.73 16.12
CA GLY A 128 -27.41 10.11 17.37
C GLY A 128 -28.82 9.50 17.34
N SER A 129 -29.68 9.97 16.44
CA SER A 129 -31.00 9.38 16.18
C SER A 129 -30.94 7.93 15.70
N SER A 130 -29.79 7.48 15.18
CA SER A 130 -29.59 6.07 14.80
C SER A 130 -29.40 5.13 15.99
N GLY A 131 -29.15 5.66 17.20
CA GLY A 131 -28.83 4.87 18.39
C GLY A 131 -27.36 4.44 18.50
N PHE A 132 -26.50 4.87 17.56
CA PHE A 132 -25.07 4.55 17.55
C PHE A 132 -24.21 5.82 17.52
N SER A 133 -22.95 5.71 17.98
CA SER A 133 -21.98 6.82 17.98
C SER A 133 -21.11 6.86 16.71
N SER A 134 -20.87 5.69 16.10
CA SER A 134 -20.07 5.55 14.89
C SER A 134 -20.40 4.29 14.10
N GLY A 135 -20.00 4.25 12.84
CA GLY A 135 -20.10 3.08 11.96
C GLY A 135 -18.90 3.01 11.01
N LEU A 136 -18.55 1.79 10.59
CA LEU A 136 -17.48 1.57 9.63
C LEU A 136 -18.00 1.69 8.20
N LYS A 137 -17.30 2.45 7.36
CA LYS A 137 -17.70 2.70 5.97
C LYS A 137 -16.48 2.80 5.06
N ASN A 138 -16.64 2.33 3.82
CA ASN A 138 -15.73 2.68 2.73
C ASN A 138 -16.01 4.12 2.30
N ILE A 139 -15.14 5.07 2.68
CA ILE A 139 -15.31 6.49 2.36
C ILE A 139 -13.97 7.22 2.31
N GLY A 140 -13.82 8.07 1.29
CA GLY A 140 -12.63 8.89 1.09
C GLY A 140 -11.60 8.24 0.17
N GLU A 141 -10.59 9.05 -0.16
CA GLU A 141 -9.45 8.66 -0.98
C GLU A 141 -8.20 9.41 -0.50
N VAL A 142 -7.04 8.78 -0.67
CA VAL A 142 -5.73 9.37 -0.39
C VAL A 142 -4.85 9.20 -1.63
N GLU A 143 -4.16 10.27 -2.00
CA GLU A 143 -3.15 10.28 -3.05
C GLU A 143 -1.76 10.47 -2.42
N ASN A 144 -0.81 9.66 -2.85
CA ASN A 144 0.60 9.84 -2.53
C ASN A 144 1.43 9.72 -3.81
N LYS A 145 2.26 10.71 -4.08
CA LYS A 145 3.13 10.73 -5.25
C LYS A 145 4.47 11.32 -4.85
N GLY A 146 5.51 10.84 -5.48
CA GLY A 146 6.86 11.23 -5.14
C GLY A 146 7.85 10.86 -6.22
N PHE A 147 9.05 11.34 -6.01
CA PHE A 147 10.21 11.06 -6.82
C PHE A 147 11.36 10.70 -5.89
N GLU A 148 12.14 9.70 -6.29
CA GLU A 148 13.28 9.18 -5.56
C GLU A 148 14.50 9.20 -6.46
N LEU A 149 15.62 9.69 -5.92
CA LEU A 149 16.91 9.70 -6.57
C LEU A 149 17.90 8.99 -5.65
N ALA A 150 18.53 7.94 -6.18
CA ALA A 150 19.63 7.27 -5.51
C ALA A 150 20.88 7.36 -6.38
N ILE A 151 22.00 7.78 -5.78
CA ILE A 151 23.30 7.82 -6.42
C ILE A 151 24.25 6.99 -5.57
N ASN A 152 24.93 6.03 -6.19
CA ASN A 152 25.97 5.24 -5.55
C ASN A 152 27.24 5.30 -6.40
N ALA A 153 28.39 5.47 -5.74
CA ALA A 153 29.68 5.59 -6.40
C ALA A 153 30.77 4.79 -5.67
N THR A 154 31.71 4.25 -6.45
CA THR A 154 32.94 3.59 -5.99
C THR A 154 34.14 4.34 -6.59
N PRO A 155 34.62 5.43 -5.94
CA PRO A 155 35.63 6.32 -6.51
C PRO A 155 37.02 5.70 -6.62
N ILE A 156 37.36 4.76 -5.74
CA ILE A 156 38.65 4.05 -5.74
C ILE A 156 38.37 2.56 -5.68
N GLU A 157 39.01 1.83 -6.58
CA GLU A 157 38.97 0.37 -6.65
C GLU A 157 40.42 -0.09 -6.85
N GLY A 158 41.00 -0.75 -5.84
CA GLY A 158 42.39 -1.20 -5.83
C GLY A 158 42.87 -1.64 -4.45
N ASP A 159 43.97 -2.39 -4.42
CA ASP A 159 44.62 -2.83 -3.17
C ASP A 159 45.26 -1.64 -2.43
N PHE A 160 44.93 -1.48 -1.15
CA PHE A 160 45.63 -0.53 -0.29
C PHE A 160 47.04 -1.04 -0.04
N ILE A 161 48.02 -0.50 -0.76
CA ILE A 161 49.44 -0.69 -0.44
C ILE A 161 49.75 0.18 0.77
N GLY A 162 49.58 -0.39 1.97
CA GLY A 162 50.01 0.23 3.21
C GLY A 162 51.53 0.26 3.28
N ILE A 163 52.13 1.45 3.14
CA ILE A 163 53.53 1.65 3.50
C ILE A 163 53.62 1.55 5.02
N ARG A 164 54.16 0.44 5.52
CA ARG A 164 54.65 0.35 6.91
C ARG A 164 55.96 1.11 6.98
N VAL A 165 55.97 2.23 7.69
CA VAL A 165 57.18 2.92 8.16
C VAL A 165 57.63 2.26 9.46
#